data_AF-A0A3L8S214-F1
#
_entry.id   AF-A0A3L8S214-F1
#
_cell.length_a   1.000
_cell.length_b   1.000
_cell.length_c   1.000
_cell.angle_alpha   90.00
_cell.angle_beta   90.00
_cell.angle_gamma   90.00
#
_symmetry.space_group_name_H-M   'P 1'
#
loop_
_entity.id
_entity.type
_entity.pdbx_description
1 polymer ?
#
loop_
_entity_poly.entity_id
_entity_poly.type
_entity_poly.pdbx_seq_one_letter_code
_entity_poly.pdbx_strand_id
1 'polypeptide(L)'
;MSREQTVCKYCGVSYLTLHEFRVMEDKVRAMEKEMKVYKGSLEREQRLQAELQALHHDLERCRAESESKTERIKTLTVELKTKQEEMKTVKADLQYFQEEKEAAYKQSQVLRTTLEHHCSTLSKAVSLFPFIRSELDSIKEVISTNMENFAAMKEEIFRQIKAMSKEALTEIPKLNQRLAKSQRENECLQEKVKHLTEVADTVELKTQQLQTSLQQGNELQSRCRELQKETLDLTNQVETAGLQLQKVTAEMEHYKKLLLAKSTELDVCQKELKKIKYDNGIAESRLTKELKEKEESLLVCQQVCKHLQEEVAEKERREEDLKRRTGRSESELETLKALLSQTEQEVLMLKQERELLKSRTEQLQEALRQKVQSEDSWRDKLEMDLAKGEARHKEAILKVREEARVELELERKNQQELITKYQREHEELQQKIPGLISSATKSLRMEMEILEKKLQDAQMKVAEKDGDKEKEIQSLKRLISELEFQLTMEKSNNESFLDKLRKEIKHKSDELEKLTQEKTQLIHSLSQVQEENSLLQDTVRRECEERFELTAALGRAREQVRE
;
A
#
# COMPACT_ATOMS: atom_id res chain seq x y z
N MET A 1 88.87 -71.93 71.28
CA MET A 1 87.91 -72.63 72.16
C MET A 1 87.97 -74.12 71.84
N SER A 2 88.25 -74.98 72.82
CA SER A 2 88.34 -76.44 72.63
C SER A 2 86.94 -77.07 72.43
N ARG A 3 86.85 -78.12 71.59
CA ARG A 3 85.58 -78.74 71.14
C ARG A 3 84.71 -79.37 72.25
N GLU A 4 85.25 -79.54 73.46
CA GLU A 4 84.53 -80.14 74.61
C GLU A 4 83.71 -79.13 75.43
N GLN A 5 83.79 -77.83 75.11
CA GLN A 5 83.06 -76.77 75.83
C GLN A 5 81.74 -76.35 75.17
N THR A 6 81.37 -76.94 74.02
CA THR A 6 80.19 -76.53 73.23
C THR A 6 79.03 -77.52 73.27
N VAL A 7 79.05 -78.55 74.13
CA VAL A 7 77.97 -79.53 74.25
C VAL A 7 77.47 -79.58 75.69
N CYS A 8 76.16 -79.44 75.90
CA CYS A 8 75.55 -79.48 77.23
C CYS A 8 75.65 -80.89 77.83
N LYS A 9 76.30 -81.02 79.01
CA LYS A 9 76.50 -82.30 79.70
C LYS A 9 75.21 -82.99 80.20
N TYR A 10 74.05 -82.32 80.17
CA TYR A 10 72.78 -82.88 80.62
C TYR A 10 71.82 -83.31 79.50
N CYS A 11 71.92 -82.74 78.30
CA CYS A 11 70.98 -83.04 77.20
C CYS A 11 71.63 -83.38 75.85
N GLY A 12 72.97 -83.40 75.75
CA GLY A 12 73.69 -83.84 74.55
C GLY A 12 73.54 -82.95 73.31
N VAL A 13 72.77 -81.86 73.41
CA VAL A 13 72.59 -80.90 72.31
C VAL A 13 73.83 -80.01 72.22
N SER A 14 74.41 -79.91 71.03
CA SER A 14 75.48 -78.97 70.72
C SER A 14 74.92 -77.55 70.82
N TYR A 15 75.54 -76.70 71.66
CA TYR A 15 75.23 -75.27 71.76
C TYR A 15 75.30 -74.58 70.39
N LEU A 16 76.09 -75.11 69.46
CA LEU A 16 76.16 -74.61 68.08
C LEU A 16 74.85 -74.84 67.33
N THR A 17 74.27 -76.05 67.42
CA THR A 17 73.00 -76.37 66.74
C THR A 17 71.83 -75.58 67.33
N LEU A 18 71.77 -75.41 68.65
CA LEU A 18 70.76 -74.58 69.30
C LEU A 18 70.92 -73.09 68.94
N HIS A 19 72.17 -72.60 68.86
CA HIS A 19 72.45 -71.23 68.41
C HIS A 19 72.03 -71.03 66.95
N GLU A 20 72.31 -71.98 66.06
CA GLU A 20 71.90 -71.94 64.65
C GLU A 20 70.38 -71.94 64.50
N PHE A 21 69.65 -72.76 65.26
CA PHE A 21 68.18 -72.72 65.28
C PHE A 21 67.65 -71.38 65.79
N ARG A 22 68.23 -70.82 66.86
CA ARG A 22 67.82 -69.51 67.38
C ARG A 22 68.11 -68.39 66.37
N VAL A 23 69.25 -68.44 65.68
CA VAL A 23 69.58 -67.50 64.60
C VAL A 23 68.60 -67.62 63.43
N MET A 24 68.17 -68.84 63.07
CA MET A 24 67.16 -69.05 62.04
C MET A 24 65.77 -68.58 62.47
N GLU A 25 65.35 -68.83 63.70
CA GLU A 25 64.10 -68.28 64.26
C GLU A 25 64.11 -66.74 64.27
N ASP A 26 65.23 -66.13 64.64
CA ASP A 26 65.37 -64.67 64.65
C ASP A 26 65.36 -64.10 63.22
N LYS A 27 65.95 -64.81 62.25
CA LYS A 27 65.84 -64.46 60.82
C LYS A 27 64.41 -64.59 60.31
N VAL A 28 63.69 -65.65 60.67
CA VAL A 28 62.27 -65.82 60.30
C VAL A 28 61.42 -64.72 60.92
N ARG A 29 61.62 -64.41 62.21
CA ARG A 29 60.95 -63.28 62.87
C ARG A 29 61.27 -61.93 62.22
N ALA A 30 62.50 -61.72 61.77
CA ALA A 30 62.88 -60.52 61.02
C ALA A 30 62.18 -60.47 59.66
N MET A 31 62.17 -61.56 58.89
CA MET A 31 61.47 -61.65 57.61
C MET A 31 59.94 -61.47 57.77
N GLU A 32 59.33 -62.01 58.82
CA GLU A 32 57.90 -61.80 59.11
C GLU A 32 57.57 -60.34 59.41
N LYS A 33 58.46 -59.61 60.11
CA LYS A 33 58.31 -58.18 60.34
C LYS A 33 58.44 -57.39 59.04
N GLU A 34 59.43 -57.71 58.21
CA GLU A 34 59.61 -57.09 56.90
C GLU A 34 58.41 -57.37 55.99
N MET A 35 57.91 -58.61 55.94
CA MET A 35 56.71 -58.98 55.17
C MET A 35 55.46 -58.20 55.59
N LYS A 36 55.27 -57.94 56.90
CA LYS A 36 54.17 -57.09 57.39
C LYS A 36 54.30 -55.64 56.92
N VAL A 37 55.52 -55.10 56.91
CA VAL A 37 55.80 -53.74 56.40
C VAL A 37 55.55 -53.68 54.89
N TYR A 38 56.00 -54.67 54.12
CA TYR A 38 55.74 -54.76 52.68
C TYR A 38 54.25 -54.87 52.38
N LYS A 39 53.51 -55.70 53.13
CA LYS A 39 52.05 -55.81 52.97
C LYS A 39 51.34 -54.46 53.22
N GLY A 40 51.70 -53.75 54.28
CA GLY A 40 51.14 -52.42 54.56
C GLY A 40 51.52 -51.37 53.52
N SER A 41 52.70 -51.51 52.89
CA SER A 41 53.14 -50.64 51.79
C SER A 41 52.33 -50.91 50.53
N LEU A 42 52.10 -52.18 50.19
CA LEU A 42 51.26 -52.59 49.05
C LEU A 42 49.81 -52.13 49.22
N GLU A 43 49.24 -52.27 50.41
CA GLU A 43 47.88 -51.78 50.72
C GLU A 43 47.77 -50.24 50.67
N ARG A 44 48.87 -49.51 50.93
CA ARG A 44 48.92 -48.05 50.75
C ARG A 44 49.02 -47.68 49.28
N GLU A 45 49.86 -48.37 48.52
CA GLU A 45 50.01 -48.15 47.07
C GLU A 45 48.70 -48.42 46.33
N GLN A 46 48.02 -49.53 46.64
CA GLN A 46 46.70 -49.83 46.06
C GLN A 46 45.65 -48.76 46.38
N ARG A 47 45.65 -48.21 47.61
CA ARG A 47 44.75 -47.10 47.97
C ARG A 47 45.08 -45.82 47.22
N LEU A 48 46.36 -45.44 47.15
CA LEU A 48 46.79 -44.27 46.40
C LEU A 48 46.48 -44.41 44.91
N GLN A 49 46.61 -45.61 44.35
CA GLN A 49 46.27 -45.87 42.96
C GLN A 49 44.76 -45.75 42.71
N ALA A 50 43.93 -46.25 43.63
CA ALA A 50 42.47 -46.07 43.56
C ALA A 50 42.06 -44.59 43.71
N GLU A 51 42.69 -43.85 44.62
CA GLU A 51 42.47 -42.40 44.79
C GLU A 51 42.89 -41.61 43.55
N LEU A 52 44.04 -41.93 42.95
CA LEU A 52 44.49 -41.32 41.69
C LEU A 52 43.53 -41.60 40.55
N GLN A 53 43.02 -42.83 40.44
CA GLN A 53 42.01 -43.16 39.43
C GLN A 53 40.72 -42.38 39.64
N ALA A 54 40.23 -42.28 40.89
CA ALA A 54 39.04 -41.48 41.21
C ALA A 54 39.23 -40.00 40.83
N LEU A 55 40.38 -39.41 41.18
CA LEU A 55 40.73 -38.03 40.84
C LEU A 55 40.82 -37.80 39.33
N HIS A 56 41.35 -38.76 38.55
CA HIS A 56 41.37 -38.67 37.09
C HIS A 56 39.95 -38.63 36.51
N HIS A 57 39.06 -39.49 36.98
CA HIS A 57 37.66 -39.50 36.53
C HIS A 57 36.93 -38.21 36.91
N ASP A 58 37.21 -37.64 38.09
CA ASP A 58 36.67 -36.34 38.49
C ASP A 58 37.16 -35.21 37.57
N LEU A 59 38.46 -35.19 37.24
CA LEU A 59 39.04 -34.19 36.34
C LEU A 59 38.47 -34.30 34.92
N GLU A 60 38.33 -35.51 34.38
CA GLU A 60 37.71 -35.72 33.07
C GLU A 60 36.25 -35.25 33.04
N ARG A 61 35.49 -35.52 34.10
CA ARG A 61 34.11 -35.04 34.25
C ARG A 61 34.06 -33.51 34.26
N CYS A 62 34.92 -32.86 35.05
CA CYS A 62 35.00 -31.41 35.11
C CYS A 62 35.41 -30.80 33.76
N ARG A 63 36.34 -31.44 33.03
CA ARG A 63 36.74 -31.02 31.68
C ARG A 63 35.56 -31.09 30.72
N ALA A 64 34.84 -32.22 30.68
CA ALA A 64 33.67 -32.39 29.83
C ALA A 64 32.55 -31.40 30.17
N GLU A 65 32.31 -31.11 31.44
CA GLU A 65 31.34 -30.11 31.87
C GLU A 65 31.75 -28.69 31.46
N SER A 66 33.03 -28.35 31.58
CA SER A 66 33.58 -27.06 31.14
C SER A 66 33.47 -26.89 29.62
N GLU A 67 33.78 -27.92 28.85
CA GLU A 67 33.61 -27.93 27.39
C GLU A 67 32.14 -27.76 27.00
N SER A 68 31.23 -28.49 27.67
CA SER A 68 29.78 -28.35 27.45
C SER A 68 29.28 -26.94 27.75
N LYS A 69 29.73 -26.34 28.87
CA LYS A 69 29.39 -24.95 29.23
C LYS A 69 29.93 -23.96 28.19
N THR A 70 31.16 -24.16 27.72
CA THR A 70 31.78 -23.32 26.69
C THR A 70 31.00 -23.39 25.38
N GLU A 71 30.55 -24.58 24.97
CA GLU A 71 29.76 -24.74 23.75
C GLU A 71 28.37 -24.10 23.87
N ARG A 72 27.71 -24.24 25.03
CA ARG A 72 26.45 -23.53 25.32
C ARG A 72 26.63 -22.01 25.23
N ILE A 73 27.72 -21.46 25.77
CA ILE A 73 28.01 -20.03 25.69
C ILE A 73 28.21 -19.59 24.24
N LYS A 74 28.90 -20.37 23.41
CA LYS A 74 29.05 -20.05 21.97
C LYS A 74 27.69 -20.01 21.27
N THR A 75 26.84 -21.02 21.49
CA THR A 75 25.49 -21.06 20.90
C THR A 75 24.66 -19.86 21.33
N LEU A 76 24.61 -19.55 22.63
CA LEU A 76 23.89 -18.38 23.15
C LEU A 76 24.45 -17.06 22.61
N THR A 77 25.77 -16.98 22.39
CA THR A 77 26.41 -15.80 21.80
C THR A 77 25.98 -15.59 20.35
N VAL A 78 25.86 -16.67 19.57
CA VAL A 78 25.35 -16.61 18.19
C VAL A 78 23.88 -16.21 18.19
N GLU A 79 23.05 -16.84 19.02
CA GLU A 79 21.62 -16.49 19.14
C GLU A 79 21.43 -15.03 19.55
N LEU A 80 22.21 -14.54 20.51
CA LEU A 80 22.17 -13.14 20.94
C LEU A 80 22.52 -12.19 19.78
N LYS A 81 23.56 -12.50 18.99
CA LYS A 81 23.91 -11.71 17.80
C LYS A 81 22.79 -11.72 16.77
N THR A 82 22.17 -12.87 16.52
CA THR A 82 21.02 -12.98 15.61
C THR A 82 19.85 -12.13 16.11
N LYS A 83 19.50 -12.22 17.40
CA LYS A 83 18.45 -11.38 17.99
C LYS A 83 18.79 -9.90 17.98
N GLN A 84 20.06 -9.55 18.13
CA GLN A 84 20.50 -8.17 18.03
C GLN A 84 20.32 -7.62 16.60
N GLU A 85 20.57 -8.44 15.58
CA GLU A 85 20.36 -8.04 14.18
C GLU A 85 18.87 -7.97 13.83
N GLU A 86 18.06 -8.94 14.25
CA GLU A 86 16.59 -8.88 14.14
C GLU A 86 16.02 -7.62 14.81
N MET A 87 16.57 -7.20 15.95
CA MET A 87 16.12 -5.98 16.62
C MET A 87 16.48 -4.72 15.82
N LYS A 88 17.64 -4.70 15.15
CA LYS A 88 18.01 -3.59 14.26
C LYS A 88 17.08 -3.51 13.04
N THR A 89 16.73 -4.65 12.43
CA THR A 89 15.82 -4.68 11.28
C THR A 89 14.43 -4.20 11.70
N VAL A 90 13.89 -4.71 12.81
CA VAL A 90 12.59 -4.26 13.35
C VAL A 90 12.60 -2.76 13.67
N LYS A 91 13.73 -2.23 14.17
CA LYS A 91 13.87 -0.80 14.44
C LYS A 91 13.88 0.04 13.16
N ALA A 92 14.51 -0.44 12.10
CA ALA A 92 14.49 0.21 10.79
C ALA A 92 13.08 0.18 10.18
N ASP A 93 12.38 -0.95 10.26
CA ASP A 93 11.00 -1.10 9.81
C ASP A 93 10.06 -0.15 10.57
N LEU A 94 10.23 -0.01 11.90
CA LEU A 94 9.46 0.93 12.71
C LEU A 94 9.66 2.38 12.25
N GLN A 95 10.91 2.77 11.93
CA GLN A 95 11.19 4.10 11.40
C GLN A 95 10.54 4.31 10.04
N TYR A 96 10.65 3.33 9.15
CA TYR A 96 9.99 3.35 7.85
C TYR A 96 8.46 3.51 7.97
N PHE A 97 7.80 2.70 8.80
CA PHE A 97 6.35 2.82 9.00
C PHE A 97 5.94 4.15 9.65
N GLN A 98 6.81 4.73 10.46
CA GLN A 98 6.56 6.05 11.06
C GLN A 98 6.63 7.17 10.01
N GLU A 99 7.59 7.12 9.10
CA GLU A 99 7.68 8.04 7.95
C GLU A 99 6.48 7.87 7.00
N GLU A 100 6.08 6.63 6.69
CA GLU A 100 4.92 6.32 5.86
C GLU A 100 3.63 6.85 6.49
N LYS A 101 3.46 6.69 7.81
CA LYS A 101 2.34 7.24 8.57
C LYS A 101 2.30 8.78 8.49
N GLU A 102 3.44 9.45 8.63
CA GLU A 102 3.51 10.91 8.51
C GLU A 102 3.18 11.38 7.10
N ALA A 103 3.66 10.68 6.06
CA ALA A 103 3.32 10.96 4.67
C ALA A 103 1.82 10.80 4.40
N ALA A 104 1.22 9.70 4.86
CA ALA A 104 -0.21 9.45 4.75
C ALA A 104 -1.04 10.51 5.50
N TYR A 105 -0.58 10.95 6.68
CA TYR A 105 -1.23 12.03 7.43
C TYR A 105 -1.21 13.36 6.67
N LYS A 106 -0.04 13.74 6.10
CA LYS A 106 0.08 14.94 5.26
C LYS A 106 -0.85 14.87 4.05
N GLN A 107 -0.93 13.72 3.38
CA GLN A 107 -1.82 13.51 2.24
C GLN A 107 -3.31 13.63 2.64
N SER A 108 -3.70 13.03 3.77
CA SER A 108 -5.06 13.17 4.32
C SER A 108 -5.42 14.62 4.63
N GLN A 109 -4.47 15.40 5.17
CA GLN A 109 -4.68 16.81 5.46
C GLN A 109 -4.90 17.63 4.17
N VAL A 110 -4.10 17.39 3.13
CA VAL A 110 -4.30 18.02 1.81
C VAL A 110 -5.69 17.69 1.27
N LEU A 111 -6.07 16.41 1.25
CA LEU A 111 -7.40 15.99 0.78
C LEU A 111 -8.53 16.66 1.57
N ARG A 112 -8.37 16.83 2.89
CA ARG A 112 -9.35 17.52 3.73
C ARG A 112 -9.49 18.98 3.34
N THR A 113 -8.38 19.70 3.18
CA THR A 113 -8.41 21.11 2.76
C THR A 113 -9.03 21.29 1.36
N THR A 114 -8.76 20.36 0.44
CA THR A 114 -9.37 20.35 -0.90
C THR A 114 -10.88 20.10 -0.81
N LEU A 115 -11.31 19.17 0.04
CA LEU A 115 -12.73 18.88 0.25
C LEU A 115 -13.45 20.11 0.85
N GLU A 116 -12.87 20.75 1.86
CA GLU A 116 -13.42 21.97 2.46
C GLU A 116 -13.55 23.10 1.42
N HIS A 117 -12.56 23.23 0.52
CA HIS A 117 -12.62 24.17 -0.59
C HIS A 117 -13.75 23.84 -1.59
N HIS A 118 -13.91 22.57 -1.96
CA HIS A 118 -15.00 22.13 -2.83
C HIS A 118 -16.36 22.33 -2.18
N CYS A 119 -16.53 21.99 -0.90
CA CYS A 119 -17.75 22.24 -0.15
C CYS A 119 -18.09 23.75 -0.09
N SER A 120 -17.10 24.60 0.13
CA SER A 120 -17.27 26.06 0.13
C SER A 120 -17.69 26.57 -1.26
N THR A 121 -17.09 26.04 -2.32
CA THR A 121 -17.43 26.39 -3.71
C THR A 121 -18.84 25.93 -4.07
N LEU A 122 -19.20 24.71 -3.68
CA LEU A 122 -20.54 24.17 -3.88
C LEU A 122 -21.60 24.98 -3.11
N SER A 123 -21.31 25.37 -1.87
CA SER A 123 -22.20 26.22 -1.08
C SER A 123 -22.45 27.57 -1.77
N LYS A 124 -21.39 28.20 -2.32
CA LYS A 124 -21.52 29.41 -3.14
C LYS A 124 -22.37 29.15 -4.38
N ALA A 125 -22.13 28.07 -5.13
CA ALA A 125 -22.92 27.74 -6.31
C ALA A 125 -24.41 27.52 -5.98
N VAL A 126 -24.70 26.79 -4.88
CA VAL A 126 -26.08 26.55 -4.40
C VAL A 126 -26.76 27.86 -4.00
N SER A 127 -26.03 28.82 -3.41
CA SER A 127 -26.59 30.14 -3.08
C SER A 127 -27.01 30.97 -4.31
N LEU A 128 -26.54 30.62 -5.52
CA LEU A 128 -26.96 31.27 -6.77
C LEU A 128 -28.25 30.66 -7.36
N PHE A 129 -28.65 29.46 -6.95
CA PHE A 129 -29.85 28.82 -7.48
C PHE A 129 -31.16 29.59 -7.22
N PRO A 130 -31.39 30.21 -6.05
CA PRO A 130 -32.56 31.05 -5.85
C PRO A 130 -32.64 32.21 -6.85
N PHE A 131 -31.50 32.83 -7.17
CA PHE A 131 -31.42 33.91 -8.15
C PHE A 131 -31.72 33.41 -9.57
N ILE A 132 -31.09 32.31 -9.99
CA ILE A 132 -31.38 31.71 -11.30
C ILE A 132 -32.86 31.31 -11.41
N ARG A 133 -33.43 30.79 -10.32
CA ARG A 133 -34.85 30.44 -10.26
C ARG A 133 -35.75 31.66 -10.38
N SER A 134 -35.45 32.77 -9.70
CA SER A 134 -36.23 34.01 -9.84
C SER A 134 -36.17 34.59 -11.25
N GLU A 135 -35.02 34.52 -11.91
CA GLU A 135 -34.87 34.95 -13.31
C GLU A 135 -35.70 34.07 -14.26
N LEU A 136 -35.68 32.74 -14.05
CA LEU A 136 -36.50 31.81 -14.84
C LEU A 136 -38.00 32.03 -14.62
N ASP A 137 -38.42 32.28 -13.39
CA ASP A 137 -39.81 32.59 -13.07
C ASP A 137 -40.24 33.92 -13.72
N SER A 138 -39.38 34.93 -13.73
CA SER A 138 -39.62 36.20 -14.44
C SER A 138 -39.74 36.01 -15.96
N ILE A 139 -38.82 35.26 -16.58
CA ILE A 139 -38.90 34.94 -18.02
C ILE A 139 -40.19 34.18 -18.33
N LYS A 140 -40.57 33.21 -17.49
CA LYS A 140 -41.81 32.45 -17.65
C LYS A 140 -43.03 33.38 -17.60
N GLU A 141 -43.07 34.32 -16.66
CA GLU A 141 -44.15 35.29 -16.53
C GLU A 141 -44.26 36.17 -17.79
N VAL A 142 -43.14 36.68 -18.30
CA VAL A 142 -43.08 37.45 -19.56
C VAL A 142 -43.59 36.64 -20.75
N ILE A 143 -43.19 35.37 -20.87
CA ILE A 143 -43.66 34.48 -21.94
C ILE A 143 -45.18 34.26 -21.81
N SER A 144 -45.67 33.99 -20.61
CA SER A 144 -47.11 33.83 -20.35
C SER A 144 -47.90 35.07 -20.75
N THR A 145 -47.47 36.26 -20.36
CA THR A 145 -48.10 37.53 -20.76
C THR A 145 -48.08 37.72 -22.27
N ASN A 146 -46.98 37.41 -22.94
CA ASN A 146 -46.89 37.51 -24.40
C ASN A 146 -47.82 36.53 -25.11
N MET A 147 -47.98 35.31 -24.59
CA MET A 147 -48.90 34.32 -25.15
C MET A 147 -50.37 34.76 -24.99
N GLU A 148 -50.72 35.37 -23.85
CA GLU A 148 -52.05 35.97 -23.64
C GLU A 148 -52.30 37.13 -24.60
N ASN A 149 -51.32 38.02 -24.77
CA ASN A 149 -51.39 39.13 -25.72
C ASN A 149 -51.55 38.62 -27.17
N PHE A 150 -50.82 37.58 -27.56
CA PHE A 150 -50.93 36.96 -28.87
C PHE A 150 -52.32 36.34 -29.08
N ALA A 151 -52.86 35.67 -28.08
CA ALA A 151 -54.21 35.11 -28.14
C ALA A 151 -55.27 36.22 -28.30
N ALA A 152 -55.15 37.32 -27.56
CA ALA A 152 -56.04 38.48 -27.69
C ALA A 152 -55.96 39.12 -29.08
N MET A 153 -54.74 39.30 -29.61
CA MET A 153 -54.51 39.81 -30.96
C MET A 153 -55.12 38.90 -32.02
N LYS A 154 -54.95 37.57 -31.88
CA LYS A 154 -55.56 36.59 -32.78
C LYS A 154 -57.08 36.73 -32.82
N GLU A 155 -57.74 36.81 -31.66
CA GLU A 155 -59.19 37.01 -31.58
C GLU A 155 -59.66 38.34 -32.20
N GLU A 156 -58.89 39.41 -32.05
CA GLU A 156 -59.15 40.70 -32.70
C GLU A 156 -59.09 40.57 -34.24
N ILE A 157 -58.03 39.95 -34.77
CA ILE A 157 -57.88 39.71 -36.21
C ILE A 157 -59.04 38.87 -36.74
N PHE A 158 -59.44 37.80 -36.03
CA PHE A 158 -60.59 36.99 -36.40
C PHE A 158 -61.89 37.80 -36.42
N ARG A 159 -62.10 38.70 -35.46
CA ARG A 159 -63.26 39.62 -35.47
C ARG A 159 -63.23 40.57 -36.66
N GLN A 160 -62.07 41.14 -37.00
CA GLN A 160 -61.92 42.03 -38.15
C GLN A 160 -62.20 41.31 -39.48
N ILE A 161 -61.67 40.10 -39.67
CA ILE A 161 -61.95 39.27 -40.86
C ILE A 161 -63.45 38.95 -40.97
N LYS A 162 -64.11 38.66 -39.84
CA LYS A 162 -65.55 38.38 -39.82
C LYS A 162 -66.39 39.63 -40.13
N ALA A 163 -65.96 40.81 -39.70
CA ALA A 163 -66.61 42.07 -40.05
C ALA A 163 -66.45 42.39 -41.53
N MET A 164 -65.22 42.34 -42.06
CA MET A 164 -64.93 42.56 -43.48
C MET A 164 -65.68 41.59 -44.40
N SER A 165 -65.76 40.31 -44.04
CA SER A 165 -66.52 39.32 -44.82
C SER A 165 -68.02 39.57 -44.80
N LYS A 166 -68.58 40.02 -43.67
CA LYS A 166 -69.99 40.41 -43.57
C LYS A 166 -70.30 41.64 -44.42
N GLU A 167 -69.41 42.63 -44.41
CA GLU A 167 -69.51 43.86 -45.20
C GLU A 167 -69.42 43.57 -46.71
N ALA A 168 -68.48 42.72 -47.12
CA ALA A 168 -68.36 42.21 -48.48
C ALA A 168 -69.64 41.45 -48.93
N LEU A 169 -70.22 40.62 -48.05
CA LEU A 169 -71.47 39.91 -48.34
C LEU A 169 -72.68 40.84 -48.50
N THR A 170 -72.67 42.04 -47.92
CA THR A 170 -73.73 43.05 -48.10
C THR A 170 -73.55 43.92 -49.34
N GLU A 171 -72.34 44.04 -49.88
CA GLU A 171 -72.06 44.78 -51.13
C GLU A 171 -72.28 43.94 -52.40
N ILE A 172 -72.05 42.61 -52.34
CA ILE A 172 -72.29 41.67 -53.45
C ILE A 172 -73.72 41.79 -54.05
N PRO A 173 -74.82 41.83 -53.28
CA PRO A 173 -76.16 41.98 -53.85
C PRO A 173 -76.42 43.38 -54.45
N LYS A 174 -75.80 44.44 -53.91
CA LYS A 174 -75.93 45.80 -54.45
C LYS A 174 -75.25 45.94 -55.81
N LEU A 175 -74.08 45.31 -55.97
CA LEU A 175 -73.37 45.24 -57.25
C LEU A 175 -74.12 44.37 -58.28
N ASN A 176 -74.68 43.24 -57.85
CA ASN A 176 -75.52 42.39 -58.72
C ASN A 176 -76.80 43.09 -59.17
N GLN A 177 -77.42 43.92 -58.32
CA GLN A 177 -78.59 44.70 -58.68
C GLN A 177 -78.27 45.81 -59.69
N ARG A 178 -77.09 46.45 -59.57
CA ARG A 178 -76.59 47.43 -60.56
C ARG A 178 -76.28 46.77 -61.91
N LEU A 179 -75.71 45.57 -61.89
CA LEU A 179 -75.42 44.77 -63.09
C LEU A 179 -76.70 44.37 -63.84
N ALA A 180 -77.73 43.90 -63.11
CA ALA A 180 -79.02 43.52 -63.70
C ALA A 180 -79.82 44.71 -64.28
N LYS A 181 -79.59 45.93 -63.76
CA LYS A 181 -80.20 47.17 -64.29
C LYS A 181 -79.52 47.61 -65.60
N SER A 182 -78.19 47.46 -65.67
CA SER A 182 -77.39 47.72 -66.87
C SER A 182 -77.62 46.69 -67.99
N GLN A 183 -77.90 45.42 -67.66
CA GLN A 183 -78.17 44.38 -68.66
C GLN A 183 -79.50 44.56 -69.42
N ARG A 184 -80.54 45.13 -68.80
CA ARG A 184 -81.83 45.39 -69.47
C ARG A 184 -81.81 46.59 -70.41
N GLU A 185 -80.92 47.55 -70.19
CA GLU A 185 -80.73 48.69 -71.09
C GLU A 185 -79.91 48.28 -72.34
N ASN A 186 -79.09 47.23 -72.24
CA ASN A 186 -78.24 46.74 -73.33
C ASN A 186 -79.00 45.90 -74.39
N GLU A 187 -80.08 45.21 -73.99
CA GLU A 187 -80.91 44.39 -74.90
C GLU A 187 -81.74 45.23 -75.90
N CYS A 188 -82.08 46.49 -75.58
CA CYS A 188 -82.86 47.38 -76.47
C CYS A 188 -81.99 48.14 -77.50
N LEU A 189 -80.68 48.31 -77.22
CA LEU A 189 -79.72 48.95 -78.14
C LEU A 189 -78.98 47.93 -79.05
N GLN A 190 -78.98 46.64 -78.68
CA GLN A 190 -78.36 45.54 -79.43
C GLN A 190 -79.03 45.16 -80.77
N GLU A 191 -80.25 45.61 -81.05
CA GLU A 191 -80.95 45.31 -82.31
C GLU A 191 -80.62 46.30 -83.44
N LYS A 192 -79.95 47.43 -83.13
CA LYS A 192 -79.64 48.50 -84.10
C LYS A 192 -78.16 48.66 -84.46
N VAL A 193 -77.24 48.01 -83.73
CA VAL A 193 -75.78 48.06 -83.98
C VAL A 193 -75.24 46.79 -84.67
N LYS A 194 -76.10 45.78 -84.85
CA LYS A 194 -75.78 44.42 -85.32
C LYS A 194 -75.36 44.28 -86.80
N HIS A 195 -74.99 45.36 -87.49
CA HIS A 195 -74.61 45.26 -88.91
C HIS A 195 -73.37 46.06 -89.35
N LEU A 196 -72.70 46.84 -88.48
CA LEU A 196 -71.59 47.68 -88.96
C LEU A 196 -70.26 47.64 -88.17
N THR A 197 -70.13 46.87 -87.08
CA THR A 197 -68.91 46.95 -86.24
C THR A 197 -68.42 45.63 -85.63
N GLU A 198 -68.65 44.47 -86.27
CA GLU A 198 -68.24 43.16 -85.71
C GLU A 198 -66.89 42.61 -86.21
N VAL A 199 -66.19 43.28 -87.12
CA VAL A 199 -64.97 42.69 -87.75
C VAL A 199 -63.65 43.34 -87.31
N ALA A 200 -63.65 44.53 -86.70
CA ALA A 200 -62.39 45.24 -86.41
C ALA A 200 -61.86 45.08 -84.96
N ASP A 201 -62.72 45.06 -83.94
CA ASP A 201 -62.26 45.16 -82.54
C ASP A 201 -61.90 43.81 -81.88
N THR A 202 -62.16 42.68 -82.55
CA THR A 202 -61.96 41.33 -82.01
C THR A 202 -60.49 40.89 -81.97
N VAL A 203 -59.61 41.59 -82.70
CA VAL A 203 -58.19 41.22 -82.85
C VAL A 203 -57.28 41.95 -81.84
N GLU A 204 -57.62 43.17 -81.44
CA GLU A 204 -56.79 43.97 -80.53
C GLU A 204 -56.95 43.54 -79.05
N LEU A 205 -58.17 43.18 -78.63
CA LEU A 205 -58.46 42.70 -77.27
C LEU A 205 -57.84 41.32 -76.98
N LYS A 206 -57.74 40.43 -77.97
CA LYS A 206 -57.07 39.12 -77.82
C LYS A 206 -55.55 39.23 -77.71
N THR A 207 -54.95 40.28 -78.27
CA THR A 207 -53.50 40.49 -78.25
C THR A 207 -53.02 40.94 -76.86
N GLN A 208 -53.80 41.80 -76.17
CA GLN A 208 -53.50 42.20 -74.78
C GLN A 208 -53.73 41.05 -73.78
N GLN A 209 -54.73 40.19 -74.01
CA GLN A 209 -55.03 39.05 -73.14
C GLN A 209 -53.97 37.95 -73.19
N LEU A 210 -53.34 37.73 -74.36
CA LEU A 210 -52.23 36.79 -74.53
C LEU A 210 -50.91 37.30 -73.91
N GLN A 211 -50.72 38.62 -73.83
CA GLN A 211 -49.51 39.23 -73.25
C GLN A 211 -49.48 39.13 -71.71
N THR A 212 -50.63 39.25 -71.03
CA THR A 212 -50.76 39.05 -69.58
C THR A 212 -50.60 37.58 -69.18
N SER A 213 -51.11 36.64 -70.00
CA SER A 213 -50.90 35.20 -69.78
C SER A 213 -49.45 34.77 -70.00
N LEU A 214 -48.69 35.44 -70.88
CA LEU A 214 -47.25 35.18 -71.06
C LEU A 214 -46.42 35.63 -69.84
N GLN A 215 -46.77 36.78 -69.22
CA GLN A 215 -46.13 37.24 -67.99
C GLN A 215 -46.41 36.30 -66.80
N GLN A 216 -47.65 35.84 -66.64
CA GLN A 216 -47.99 34.83 -65.62
C GLN A 216 -47.29 33.49 -65.86
N GLY A 217 -47.09 33.08 -67.12
CA GLY A 217 -46.31 31.89 -67.46
C GLY A 217 -44.83 32.00 -67.05
N ASN A 218 -44.23 33.18 -67.22
CA ASN A 218 -42.84 33.44 -66.82
C ASN A 218 -42.67 33.46 -65.28
N GLU A 219 -43.62 34.03 -64.54
CA GLU A 219 -43.62 34.01 -63.07
C GLU A 219 -43.82 32.60 -62.50
N LEU A 220 -44.69 31.79 -63.11
CA LEU A 220 -44.85 30.39 -62.73
C LEU A 220 -43.58 29.58 -63.07
N GLN A 221 -42.91 29.91 -64.18
CA GLN A 221 -41.65 29.26 -64.55
C GLN A 221 -40.50 29.63 -63.61
N SER A 222 -40.39 30.89 -63.16
CA SER A 222 -39.39 31.29 -62.17
C SER A 222 -39.66 30.64 -60.81
N ARG A 223 -40.93 30.58 -60.40
CA ARG A 223 -41.34 29.94 -59.14
C ARG A 223 -41.13 28.43 -59.15
N CYS A 224 -41.36 27.77 -60.28
CA CYS A 224 -41.01 26.37 -60.46
C CYS A 224 -39.49 26.13 -60.35
N ARG A 225 -38.65 27.01 -60.90
CA ARG A 225 -37.18 26.90 -60.76
C ARG A 225 -36.71 27.12 -59.32
N GLU A 226 -37.32 28.04 -58.59
CA GLU A 226 -37.02 28.28 -57.17
C GLU A 226 -37.41 27.09 -56.29
N LEU A 227 -38.62 26.55 -56.47
CA LEU A 227 -39.07 25.35 -55.76
C LEU A 227 -38.20 24.12 -56.09
N GLN A 228 -37.71 24.02 -57.33
CA GLN A 228 -36.81 22.95 -57.74
C GLN A 228 -35.42 23.09 -57.08
N LYS A 229 -34.95 24.31 -56.85
CA LYS A 229 -33.72 24.60 -56.11
C LYS A 229 -33.87 24.28 -54.61
N GLU A 230 -34.97 24.70 -53.98
CA GLU A 230 -35.29 24.34 -52.60
C GLU A 230 -35.40 22.84 -52.41
N THR A 231 -36.02 22.13 -53.35
CA THR A 231 -36.13 20.67 -53.29
C THR A 231 -34.74 20.01 -53.34
N LEU A 232 -33.82 20.55 -54.15
CA LEU A 232 -32.44 20.05 -54.23
C LEU A 232 -31.66 20.31 -52.93
N ASP A 233 -31.79 21.51 -52.37
CA ASP A 233 -31.14 21.87 -51.11
C ASP A 233 -31.65 21.04 -49.93
N LEU A 234 -32.97 20.80 -49.84
CA LEU A 234 -33.57 19.91 -48.85
C LEU A 234 -33.11 18.46 -49.04
N THR A 235 -32.97 18.00 -50.29
CA THR A 235 -32.44 16.66 -50.58
C THR A 235 -31.01 16.52 -50.09
N ASN A 236 -30.15 17.51 -50.35
CA ASN A 236 -28.76 17.53 -49.87
C ASN A 236 -28.68 17.55 -48.33
N GLN A 237 -29.57 18.27 -47.65
CA GLN A 237 -29.65 18.29 -46.19
C GLN A 237 -30.07 16.92 -45.63
N VAL A 238 -31.05 16.25 -46.24
CA VAL A 238 -31.49 14.91 -45.85
C VAL A 238 -30.37 13.88 -46.04
N GLU A 239 -29.64 13.94 -47.15
CA GLU A 239 -28.48 13.07 -47.39
C GLU A 239 -27.36 13.30 -46.36
N THR A 240 -27.06 14.57 -46.05
CA THR A 240 -26.05 14.94 -45.05
C THR A 240 -26.44 14.45 -43.65
N ALA A 241 -27.72 14.64 -43.27
CA ALA A 241 -28.25 14.13 -42.01
C ALA A 241 -28.22 12.59 -41.97
N GLY A 242 -28.52 11.92 -43.09
CA GLY A 242 -28.42 10.46 -43.22
C GLY A 242 -27.01 9.92 -42.98
N LEU A 243 -25.99 10.59 -43.55
CA LEU A 243 -24.58 10.24 -43.32
C LEU A 243 -24.16 10.46 -41.86
N GLN A 244 -24.59 11.54 -41.23
CA GLN A 244 -24.34 11.78 -39.80
C GLN A 244 -25.01 10.71 -38.93
N LEU A 245 -26.24 10.31 -39.25
CA LEU A 245 -26.95 9.26 -38.53
C LEU A 245 -26.23 7.91 -38.64
N GLN A 246 -25.71 7.56 -39.82
CA GLN A 246 -24.90 6.35 -40.01
C GLN A 246 -23.61 6.39 -39.16
N LYS A 247 -22.93 7.54 -39.10
CA LYS A 247 -21.73 7.71 -38.28
C LYS A 247 -22.03 7.51 -36.78
N VAL A 248 -23.07 8.15 -36.26
CA VAL A 248 -23.49 8.00 -34.85
C VAL A 248 -23.92 6.56 -34.56
N THR A 249 -24.57 5.89 -35.51
CA THR A 249 -24.96 4.48 -35.37
C THR A 249 -23.74 3.56 -35.29
N ALA A 250 -22.71 3.79 -36.11
CA ALA A 250 -21.47 3.03 -36.07
C ALA A 250 -20.68 3.26 -34.77
N GLU A 251 -20.65 4.49 -34.26
CA GLU A 251 -20.05 4.83 -32.96
C GLU A 251 -20.80 4.15 -31.80
N MET A 252 -22.14 4.16 -31.82
CA MET A 252 -22.97 3.45 -30.85
C MET A 252 -22.71 1.93 -30.86
N GLU A 253 -22.64 1.31 -32.03
CA GLU A 253 -22.26 -0.10 -32.22
C GLU A 253 -20.87 -0.41 -31.64
N HIS A 254 -19.90 0.47 -31.87
CA HIS A 254 -18.55 0.34 -31.31
C HIS A 254 -18.57 0.39 -29.78
N TYR A 255 -19.22 1.38 -29.18
CA TYR A 255 -19.33 1.48 -27.72
C TYR A 255 -20.07 0.29 -27.12
N LYS A 256 -21.11 -0.23 -27.78
CA LYS A 256 -21.82 -1.44 -27.33
C LYS A 256 -20.90 -2.66 -27.28
N LYS A 257 -20.05 -2.86 -28.30
CA LYS A 257 -19.05 -3.94 -28.33
C LYS A 257 -18.01 -3.77 -27.23
N LEU A 258 -17.52 -2.56 -27.01
CA LEU A 258 -16.57 -2.25 -25.94
C LEU A 258 -17.16 -2.55 -24.56
N LEU A 259 -18.43 -2.19 -24.35
CA LEU A 259 -19.12 -2.40 -23.07
C LEU A 259 -19.34 -3.90 -22.79
N LEU A 260 -19.67 -4.68 -23.81
CA LEU A 260 -19.72 -6.15 -23.75
C LEU A 260 -18.36 -6.75 -23.37
N ALA A 261 -17.28 -6.32 -24.03
CA ALA A 261 -15.93 -6.79 -23.71
C ALA A 261 -15.55 -6.47 -22.25
N LYS A 262 -15.81 -5.24 -21.79
CA LYS A 262 -15.54 -4.84 -20.40
C LYS A 262 -16.40 -5.61 -19.38
N SER A 263 -17.64 -5.94 -19.71
CA SER A 263 -18.47 -6.81 -18.88
C SER A 263 -17.85 -8.20 -18.72
N THR A 264 -17.35 -8.79 -19.81
CA THR A 264 -16.71 -10.11 -19.74
C THR A 264 -15.40 -10.10 -18.96
N GLU A 265 -14.58 -9.04 -19.09
CA GLU A 265 -13.37 -8.85 -18.27
C GLU A 265 -13.73 -8.75 -16.78
N LEU A 266 -14.79 -8.00 -16.44
CA LEU A 266 -15.25 -7.82 -15.06
C LEU A 266 -15.72 -9.14 -14.45
N ASP A 267 -16.43 -9.98 -15.21
CA ASP A 267 -16.82 -11.32 -14.78
C ASP A 267 -15.62 -12.23 -14.50
N VAL A 268 -14.55 -12.14 -15.31
CA VAL A 268 -13.31 -12.88 -15.10
C VAL A 268 -12.63 -12.41 -13.81
N CYS A 269 -12.43 -11.11 -13.64
CA CYS A 269 -11.84 -10.55 -12.43
C CYS A 269 -12.66 -10.92 -11.18
N GLN A 270 -13.99 -10.94 -11.27
CA GLN A 270 -14.85 -11.32 -10.16
C GLN A 270 -14.70 -12.80 -9.79
N LYS A 271 -14.53 -13.69 -10.77
CA LYS A 271 -14.25 -15.12 -10.53
C LYS A 271 -12.87 -15.33 -9.89
N GLU A 272 -11.84 -14.64 -10.38
CA GLU A 272 -10.49 -14.70 -9.80
C GLU A 272 -10.48 -14.20 -8.36
N LEU A 273 -11.18 -13.10 -8.07
CA LEU A 273 -11.29 -12.55 -6.73
C LEU A 273 -12.00 -13.52 -5.76
N LYS A 274 -13.04 -14.23 -6.24
CA LYS A 274 -13.69 -15.29 -5.45
C LYS A 274 -12.73 -16.46 -5.17
N LYS A 275 -11.93 -16.86 -6.15
CA LYS A 275 -10.92 -17.92 -5.99
C LYS A 275 -9.85 -17.52 -4.95
N ILE A 276 -9.28 -16.32 -5.07
CA ILE A 276 -8.28 -15.82 -4.12
C ILE A 276 -8.86 -15.74 -2.70
N LYS A 277 -10.11 -15.30 -2.53
CA LYS A 277 -10.76 -15.28 -1.22
C LYS A 277 -10.90 -16.68 -0.61
N TYR A 278 -11.24 -17.67 -1.42
CA TYR A 278 -11.33 -19.05 -0.97
C TYR A 278 -9.95 -19.60 -0.56
N ASP A 279 -8.93 -19.41 -1.40
CA ASP A 279 -7.57 -19.86 -1.14
C ASP A 279 -6.98 -19.18 0.11
N ASN A 280 -7.22 -17.87 0.28
CA ASN A 280 -6.83 -17.14 1.49
C ASN A 280 -7.53 -17.67 2.73
N GLY A 281 -8.82 -18.00 2.65
CA GLY A 281 -9.56 -18.59 3.79
C GLY A 281 -8.97 -19.93 4.22
N ILE A 282 -8.50 -20.76 3.26
CA ILE A 282 -7.79 -22.01 3.57
C ILE A 282 -6.43 -21.73 4.22
N ALA A 283 -5.66 -20.78 3.69
CA ALA A 283 -4.36 -20.43 4.24
C ALA A 283 -4.47 -19.86 5.67
N GLU A 284 -5.45 -18.99 5.91
CA GLU A 284 -5.73 -18.39 7.21
C GLU A 284 -6.13 -19.46 8.25
N SER A 285 -7.01 -20.39 7.87
CA SER A 285 -7.40 -21.48 8.78
C SER A 285 -6.24 -22.45 9.06
N ARG A 286 -5.35 -22.71 8.10
CA ARG A 286 -4.11 -23.46 8.33
C ARG A 286 -3.17 -22.74 9.29
N LEU A 287 -2.88 -21.46 9.05
CA LEU A 287 -1.99 -20.66 9.90
C LEU A 287 -2.55 -20.50 11.32
N THR A 288 -3.86 -20.36 11.46
CA THR A 288 -4.52 -20.30 12.77
C THR A 288 -4.34 -21.60 13.55
N LYS A 289 -4.37 -22.75 12.86
CA LYS A 289 -4.12 -24.05 13.49
C LYS A 289 -2.66 -24.18 13.92
N GLU A 290 -1.72 -23.84 13.05
CA GLU A 290 -0.27 -23.87 13.36
C GLU A 290 0.06 -22.95 14.54
N LEU A 291 -0.56 -21.76 14.61
CA LEU A 291 -0.39 -20.83 15.73
C LEU A 291 -0.82 -21.48 17.05
N LYS A 292 -2.00 -22.10 17.10
CA LYS A 292 -2.49 -22.81 18.29
C LYS A 292 -1.56 -23.93 18.73
N GLU A 293 -1.09 -24.75 17.78
CA GLU A 293 -0.13 -25.82 18.07
C GLU A 293 1.20 -25.28 18.65
N LYS A 294 1.66 -24.12 18.17
CA LYS A 294 2.85 -23.44 18.72
C LYS A 294 2.60 -22.82 20.09
N GLU A 295 1.43 -22.24 20.33
CA GLU A 295 1.03 -21.73 21.65
C GLU A 295 0.96 -22.85 22.69
N GLU A 296 0.37 -23.98 22.33
CA GLU A 296 0.32 -25.18 23.18
C GLU A 296 1.73 -25.71 23.48
N SER A 297 2.58 -25.80 22.45
CA SER A 297 3.98 -26.22 22.61
C SER A 297 4.77 -25.27 23.54
N LEU A 298 4.57 -23.97 23.38
CA LEU A 298 5.20 -22.96 24.23
C LEU A 298 4.74 -23.10 25.70
N LEU A 299 3.45 -23.32 25.92
CA LEU A 299 2.90 -23.54 27.26
C LEU A 299 3.56 -24.76 27.93
N VAL A 300 3.73 -25.86 27.19
CA VAL A 300 4.44 -27.04 27.70
C VAL A 300 5.90 -26.70 28.04
N CYS A 301 6.61 -25.98 27.17
CA CYS A 301 7.98 -25.55 27.46
C CYS A 301 8.05 -24.67 28.73
N GLN A 302 7.11 -23.74 28.91
CA GLN A 302 7.04 -22.90 30.12
C GLN A 302 6.80 -23.73 31.38
N GLN A 303 5.92 -24.72 31.32
CA GLN A 303 5.68 -25.64 32.44
C GLN A 303 6.94 -26.44 32.80
N VAL A 304 7.67 -26.95 31.79
CA VAL A 304 8.94 -27.66 31.99
C VAL A 304 10.00 -26.74 32.60
N CYS A 305 10.14 -25.51 32.10
CA CYS A 305 11.08 -24.53 32.66
C CYS A 305 10.75 -24.23 34.14
N LYS A 306 9.47 -24.06 34.47
CA LYS A 306 9.04 -23.84 35.85
C LYS A 306 9.39 -25.03 36.76
N HIS A 307 9.14 -26.25 36.28
CA HIS A 307 9.48 -27.46 37.02
C HIS A 307 10.99 -27.59 37.27
N LEU A 308 11.81 -27.37 36.23
CA LEU A 308 13.27 -27.39 36.38
C LEU A 308 13.78 -26.32 37.35
N GLN A 309 13.15 -25.14 37.36
CA GLN A 309 13.48 -24.07 38.31
C GLN A 309 13.15 -24.48 39.76
N GLU A 310 12.02 -25.16 39.99
CA GLU A 310 11.67 -25.73 41.29
C GLU A 310 12.65 -26.82 41.72
N GLU A 311 13.07 -27.71 40.80
CA GLU A 311 14.08 -28.74 41.08
C GLU A 311 15.45 -28.15 41.45
N VAL A 312 15.88 -27.09 40.75
CA VAL A 312 17.13 -26.39 41.06
C VAL A 312 17.06 -25.78 42.46
N ALA A 313 15.99 -25.05 42.77
CA ALA A 313 15.80 -24.46 44.10
C ALA A 313 15.77 -25.51 45.23
N GLU A 314 15.22 -26.69 44.96
CA GLU A 314 15.24 -27.80 45.90
C GLU A 314 16.65 -28.40 46.07
N LYS A 315 17.43 -28.52 44.99
CA LYS A 315 18.83 -28.97 45.07
C LYS A 315 19.71 -27.98 45.82
N GLU A 316 19.54 -26.69 45.59
CA GLU A 316 20.24 -25.63 46.32
C GLU A 316 19.96 -25.70 47.81
N ARG A 317 18.68 -25.85 48.21
CA ARG A 317 18.31 -26.04 49.63
C ARG A 317 18.99 -27.25 50.26
N ARG A 318 19.07 -28.38 49.54
CA ARG A 318 19.77 -29.59 50.02
C ARG A 318 21.27 -29.39 50.13
N GLU A 319 21.87 -28.67 49.19
CA GLU A 319 23.30 -28.34 49.23
C GLU A 319 23.63 -27.46 50.44
N GLU A 320 22.83 -26.44 50.71
CA GLU A 320 22.98 -25.60 51.90
C GLU A 320 22.82 -26.40 53.20
N ASP A 321 21.85 -27.30 53.26
CA ASP A 321 21.66 -28.20 54.40
C ASP A 321 22.88 -29.10 54.63
N LEU A 322 23.46 -29.63 53.55
CA LEU A 322 24.69 -30.42 53.62
C LEU A 322 25.88 -29.56 54.07
N LYS A 323 26.08 -28.37 53.50
CA LYS A 323 27.13 -27.43 53.95
C LYS A 323 27.01 -27.11 55.44
N ARG A 324 25.79 -26.88 55.94
CA ARG A 324 25.52 -26.65 57.38
C ARG A 324 25.86 -27.88 58.22
N ARG A 325 25.62 -29.11 57.73
CA ARG A 325 26.03 -30.35 58.43
C ARG A 325 27.54 -30.53 58.42
N THR A 326 28.19 -30.36 57.28
CA THR A 326 29.64 -30.47 57.15
C THR A 326 30.35 -29.46 58.05
N GLY A 327 29.92 -28.19 58.07
CA GLY A 327 30.51 -27.19 58.96
C GLY A 327 30.38 -27.51 60.45
N ARG A 328 29.29 -28.17 60.88
CA ARG A 328 29.16 -28.68 62.25
C ARG A 328 30.18 -29.79 62.53
N SER A 329 30.28 -30.78 61.64
CA SER A 329 31.24 -31.88 61.78
C SER A 329 32.69 -31.40 61.73
N GLU A 330 33.01 -30.40 60.91
CA GLU A 330 34.33 -29.74 60.88
C GLU A 330 34.64 -29.03 62.19
N SER A 331 33.66 -28.32 62.76
CA SER A 331 33.81 -27.65 64.07
C SER A 331 34.04 -28.67 65.19
N GLU A 332 33.26 -29.76 65.21
CA GLU A 332 33.43 -30.88 66.15
C GLU A 332 34.83 -31.50 66.02
N LEU A 333 35.28 -31.76 64.80
CA LEU A 333 36.61 -32.29 64.52
C LEU A 333 37.72 -31.35 65.04
N GLU A 334 37.57 -30.03 64.86
CA GLU A 334 38.55 -29.06 65.33
C GLU A 334 38.60 -29.02 66.87
N THR A 335 37.45 -29.11 67.55
CA THR A 335 37.43 -29.25 69.02
C THR A 335 38.13 -30.52 69.51
N LEU A 336 37.94 -31.65 68.82
CA LEU A 336 38.61 -32.90 69.15
C LEU A 336 40.12 -32.82 68.95
N LYS A 337 40.59 -32.15 67.89
CA LYS A 337 42.03 -31.89 67.68
C LYS A 337 42.62 -31.02 68.78
N ALA A 338 41.92 -29.98 69.20
CA ALA A 338 42.37 -29.11 70.28
C ALA A 338 42.50 -29.88 71.60
N LEU A 339 41.50 -30.70 71.94
CA LEU A 339 41.56 -31.61 73.09
C LEU A 339 42.72 -32.60 72.99
N LEU A 340 42.94 -33.18 71.81
CA LEU A 340 44.07 -34.08 71.56
C LEU A 340 45.40 -33.36 71.83
N SER A 341 45.61 -32.17 71.26
CA SER A 341 46.82 -31.37 71.49
C SER A 341 47.01 -31.03 72.98
N GLN A 342 45.94 -30.74 73.71
CA GLN A 342 46.02 -30.50 75.15
C GLN A 342 46.46 -31.76 75.90
N THR A 343 45.86 -32.92 75.59
CA THR A 343 46.27 -34.20 76.22
C THR A 343 47.71 -34.57 75.88
N GLU A 344 48.18 -34.29 74.66
CA GLU A 344 49.58 -34.50 74.28
C GLU A 344 50.54 -33.61 75.09
N GLN A 345 50.17 -32.35 75.33
CA GLN A 345 50.92 -31.44 76.21
C GLN A 345 50.92 -31.92 77.66
N GLU A 346 49.77 -32.35 78.20
CA GLU A 346 49.68 -32.93 79.55
C GLU A 346 50.58 -34.18 79.67
N VAL A 347 50.59 -35.05 78.67
CA VAL A 347 51.50 -36.21 78.61
C VAL A 347 52.96 -35.78 78.56
N LEU A 348 53.30 -34.70 77.84
CA LEU A 348 54.67 -34.15 77.85
C LEU A 348 55.06 -33.62 79.22
N MET A 349 54.17 -32.91 79.91
CA MET A 349 54.41 -32.42 81.27
C MET A 349 54.59 -33.59 82.26
N LEU A 350 53.73 -34.60 82.21
CA LEU A 350 53.86 -35.82 83.03
C LEU A 350 55.15 -36.59 82.72
N LYS A 351 55.60 -36.61 81.45
CA LYS A 351 56.91 -37.16 81.07
C LYS A 351 58.06 -36.36 81.68
N GLN A 352 57.98 -35.03 81.70
CA GLN A 352 58.99 -34.19 82.34
C GLN A 352 59.03 -34.41 83.86
N GLU A 353 57.87 -34.49 84.52
CA GLU A 353 57.76 -34.84 85.94
C GLU A 353 58.34 -36.23 86.23
N ARG A 354 58.06 -37.22 85.36
CA ARG A 354 58.67 -38.54 85.44
C ARG A 354 60.19 -38.47 85.34
N GLU A 355 60.75 -37.71 84.41
CA GLU A 355 62.20 -37.55 84.27
C GLU A 355 62.82 -36.77 85.45
N LEU A 356 62.09 -35.88 86.11
CA LEU A 356 62.51 -35.18 87.34
C LEU A 356 62.52 -36.12 88.57
N LEU A 357 61.53 -37.02 88.66
CA LEU A 357 61.53 -38.12 89.63
C LEU A 357 62.64 -39.12 89.34
N LYS A 358 62.91 -39.37 88.06
CA LYS A 358 64.02 -40.21 87.58
C LYS A 358 65.38 -39.60 87.89
N SER A 359 65.58 -38.29 87.73
CA SER A 359 66.83 -37.61 88.13
C SER A 359 67.06 -37.68 89.64
N ARG A 360 65.99 -37.69 90.44
CA ARG A 360 66.03 -37.88 91.90
C ARG A 360 66.31 -39.34 92.30
N THR A 361 65.94 -40.31 91.46
CA THR A 361 66.34 -41.72 91.61
C THR A 361 67.75 -41.96 91.08
N GLU A 362 68.20 -41.25 90.05
CA GLU A 362 69.55 -41.28 89.49
C GLU A 362 70.58 -40.70 90.49
N GLN A 363 70.24 -39.65 91.24
CA GLN A 363 71.07 -39.16 92.37
C GLN A 363 71.25 -40.20 93.50
N LEU A 364 70.30 -41.13 93.69
CA LEU A 364 70.40 -42.25 94.64
C LEU A 364 71.08 -43.49 94.02
N GLN A 365 71.03 -43.64 92.69
CA GLN A 365 71.72 -44.70 91.94
C GLN A 365 73.19 -44.36 91.62
N GLU A 366 73.60 -43.08 91.70
CA GLU A 366 74.99 -42.63 91.54
C GLU A 366 75.88 -42.97 92.76
N ALA A 367 75.30 -43.19 93.94
CA ALA A 367 76.00 -43.81 95.09
C ALA A 367 76.25 -45.32 94.90
N LEU A 368 75.58 -45.95 93.91
CA LEU A 368 75.68 -47.38 93.62
C LEU A 368 76.42 -47.68 92.30
N ARG A 369 76.80 -46.64 91.54
CA ARG A 369 77.51 -46.72 90.24
C ARG A 369 79.03 -46.50 90.33
N GLN A 370 79.65 -46.76 91.49
CA GLN A 370 81.09 -47.02 91.59
C GLN A 370 81.45 -48.52 91.45
N LYS A 371 80.56 -49.36 90.92
CA LYS A 371 80.89 -50.71 90.47
C LYS A 371 80.27 -51.03 89.10
N VAL A 372 81.16 -51.10 88.11
CA VAL A 372 81.07 -51.83 86.84
C VAL A 372 80.58 -51.03 85.61
N GLN A 373 81.58 -50.52 84.85
CA GLN A 373 81.64 -50.42 83.37
C GLN A 373 81.65 -51.85 82.78
N SER A 374 81.20 -52.19 81.58
CA SER A 374 81.16 -51.54 80.27
C SER A 374 80.25 -52.36 79.34
N GLU A 375 79.72 -51.77 78.27
CA GLU A 375 79.85 -52.29 76.89
C GLU A 375 79.01 -51.46 75.88
N ASP A 376 79.71 -50.64 75.09
CA ASP A 376 79.24 -50.15 73.79
C ASP A 376 79.67 -51.17 72.72
N SER A 377 78.72 -51.96 72.20
CA SER A 377 78.94 -52.74 70.95
C SER A 377 77.67 -53.02 70.11
N TRP A 378 76.52 -52.43 70.47
CA TRP A 378 75.25 -52.60 69.74
C TRP A 378 74.73 -51.32 69.05
N ARG A 379 75.32 -50.16 69.32
CA ARG A 379 74.90 -48.85 68.79
C ARG A 379 75.25 -48.71 67.29
N ASP A 380 76.46 -49.10 66.93
CA ASP A 380 76.98 -48.95 65.55
C ASP A 380 76.29 -49.86 64.52
N LYS A 381 75.74 -51.00 64.96
CA LYS A 381 74.97 -51.91 64.08
C LYS A 381 73.59 -51.34 63.74
N LEU A 382 72.94 -50.69 64.71
CA LEU A 382 71.62 -50.09 64.53
C LEU A 382 71.68 -48.82 63.66
N GLU A 383 72.75 -48.03 63.81
CA GLU A 383 73.01 -46.85 62.97
C GLU A 383 73.37 -47.22 61.53
N MET A 384 74.09 -48.32 61.30
CA MET A 384 74.39 -48.81 59.95
C MET A 384 73.14 -49.32 59.21
N ASP A 385 72.22 -49.98 59.91
CA ASP A 385 70.96 -50.46 59.31
C ASP A 385 69.96 -49.31 59.08
N LEU A 386 69.96 -48.28 59.94
CA LEU A 386 69.21 -47.04 59.72
C LEU A 386 69.74 -46.28 58.50
N ALA A 387 71.06 -46.15 58.36
CA ALA A 387 71.70 -45.49 57.22
C ALA A 387 71.44 -46.22 55.88
N LYS A 388 71.39 -47.56 55.89
CA LYS A 388 71.01 -48.36 54.72
C LYS A 388 69.54 -48.19 54.34
N GLY A 389 68.64 -48.09 55.33
CA GLY A 389 67.23 -47.80 55.11
C GLY A 389 67.01 -46.41 54.50
N GLU A 390 67.66 -45.38 55.05
CA GLU A 390 67.60 -44.01 54.55
C GLU A 390 68.14 -43.86 53.13
N ALA A 391 69.24 -44.56 52.81
CA ALA A 391 69.79 -44.55 51.45
C ALA A 391 68.82 -45.15 50.42
N ARG A 392 68.16 -46.27 50.75
CA ARG A 392 67.16 -46.91 49.88
C ARG A 392 65.91 -46.03 49.70
N HIS A 393 65.44 -45.37 50.76
CA HIS A 393 64.32 -44.44 50.67
C HIS A 393 64.66 -43.21 49.82
N LYS A 394 65.88 -42.66 49.94
CA LYS A 394 66.33 -41.55 49.09
C LYS A 394 66.39 -41.95 47.61
N GLU A 395 66.86 -43.16 47.30
CA GLU A 395 66.89 -43.67 45.91
C GLU A 395 65.48 -43.89 45.35
N ALA A 396 64.55 -44.44 46.13
CA ALA A 396 63.16 -44.62 45.72
C ALA A 396 62.45 -43.28 45.47
N ILE A 397 62.67 -42.28 46.34
CA ILE A 397 62.12 -40.92 46.16
C ILE A 397 62.68 -40.28 44.89
N LEU A 398 63.96 -40.49 44.57
CA LEU A 398 64.55 -39.96 43.34
C LEU A 398 63.97 -40.63 42.09
N LYS A 399 63.72 -41.94 42.10
CA LYS A 399 63.08 -42.65 40.98
C LYS A 399 61.65 -42.16 40.71
N VAL A 400 60.83 -42.06 41.74
CA VAL A 400 59.44 -41.55 41.60
C VAL A 400 59.44 -40.09 41.14
N ARG A 401 60.39 -39.27 41.60
CA ARG A 401 60.54 -37.88 41.11
C ARG A 401 60.93 -37.82 39.64
N GLU A 402 61.80 -38.70 39.18
CA GLU A 402 62.21 -38.75 37.77
C GLU A 402 61.07 -39.24 36.88
N GLU A 403 60.33 -40.28 37.30
CA GLU A 403 59.14 -40.79 36.60
C GLU A 403 58.06 -39.71 36.47
N ALA A 404 57.72 -39.02 37.57
CA ALA A 404 56.78 -37.91 37.55
C ALA A 404 57.27 -36.74 36.67
N ARG A 405 58.59 -36.49 36.59
CA ARG A 405 59.13 -35.46 35.70
C ARG A 405 58.91 -35.83 34.23
N VAL A 406 59.19 -37.08 33.86
CA VAL A 406 59.02 -37.57 32.48
C VAL A 406 57.55 -37.56 32.05
N GLU A 407 56.63 -37.98 32.92
CA GLU A 407 55.19 -37.92 32.64
C GLU A 407 54.70 -36.48 32.43
N LEU A 408 55.13 -35.54 33.29
CA LEU A 408 54.80 -34.12 33.12
C LEU A 408 55.39 -33.53 31.83
N GLU A 409 56.60 -33.94 31.42
CA GLU A 409 57.20 -33.52 30.15
C GLU A 409 56.42 -34.06 28.94
N LEU A 410 55.95 -35.31 29.01
CA LEU A 410 55.15 -35.93 27.95
C LEU A 410 53.77 -35.30 27.83
N GLU A 411 53.10 -35.03 28.95
CA GLU A 411 51.80 -34.35 28.96
C GLU A 411 51.91 -32.90 28.45
N ARG A 412 52.97 -32.17 28.84
CA ARG A 412 53.26 -30.84 28.27
C ARG A 412 53.47 -30.89 26.76
N LYS A 413 54.18 -31.90 26.25
CA LYS A 413 54.38 -32.10 24.81
C LYS A 413 53.05 -32.35 24.09
N ASN A 414 52.19 -33.21 24.63
CA ASN A 414 50.87 -33.49 24.06
C ASN A 414 49.99 -32.23 24.02
N GLN A 415 49.97 -31.45 25.11
CA GLN A 415 49.24 -30.19 25.17
C GLN A 415 49.77 -29.17 24.15
N GLN A 416 51.10 -29.10 23.98
CA GLN A 416 51.72 -28.22 22.98
C GLN A 416 51.38 -28.63 21.54
N GLU A 417 51.32 -29.93 21.24
CA GLU A 417 50.89 -30.44 19.93
C GLU A 417 49.43 -30.11 19.64
N LEU A 418 48.55 -30.22 20.64
CA LEU A 418 47.13 -29.87 20.51
C LEU A 418 46.93 -28.36 20.27
N ILE A 419 47.66 -27.51 21.01
CA ILE A 419 47.68 -26.06 20.78
C ILE A 419 48.11 -25.75 19.35
N THR A 420 49.19 -26.38 18.88
CA THR A 420 49.71 -26.17 17.52
C THR A 420 48.71 -26.62 16.44
N LYS A 421 47.95 -27.68 16.71
CA LYS A 421 46.88 -28.16 15.81
C LYS A 421 45.75 -27.13 15.71
N TYR A 422 45.22 -26.65 16.83
CA TYR A 422 44.15 -25.65 16.83
C TYR A 422 44.60 -24.31 16.25
N GLN A 423 45.85 -23.92 16.45
CA GLN A 423 46.43 -22.74 15.80
C GLN A 423 46.44 -22.88 14.28
N ARG A 424 46.87 -24.02 13.73
CA ARG A 424 46.80 -24.29 12.29
C ARG A 424 45.37 -24.28 11.75
N GLU A 425 44.44 -24.94 12.41
CA GLU A 425 43.02 -24.95 12.00
C GLU A 425 42.43 -23.53 12.02
N HIS A 426 42.78 -22.72 13.02
CA HIS A 426 42.39 -21.32 13.09
C HIS A 426 42.98 -20.50 11.93
N GLU A 427 44.27 -20.66 11.63
CA GLU A 427 44.94 -20.00 10.49
C GLU A 427 44.32 -20.38 9.14
N GLU A 428 44.02 -21.67 8.93
CA GLU A 428 43.37 -22.15 7.70
C GLU A 428 41.96 -21.56 7.53
N LEU A 429 41.17 -21.51 8.61
CA LEU A 429 39.86 -20.87 8.58
C LEU A 429 39.98 -19.36 8.36
N GLN A 430 40.92 -18.71 9.02
CA GLN A 430 41.20 -17.29 8.88
C GLN A 430 41.65 -16.93 7.46
N GLN A 431 42.36 -17.82 6.75
CA GLN A 431 42.71 -17.64 5.33
C GLN A 431 41.52 -17.87 4.38
N LYS A 432 40.55 -18.74 4.72
CA LYS A 432 39.37 -19.02 3.88
C LYS A 432 38.31 -17.92 3.95
N ILE A 433 38.14 -17.28 5.09
CA ILE A 433 37.11 -16.23 5.32
C ILE A 433 37.23 -15.07 4.29
N PRO A 434 38.41 -14.46 4.04
CA PRO A 434 38.56 -13.40 3.05
C PRO A 434 38.18 -13.82 1.62
N GLY A 435 38.47 -15.06 1.24
CA GLY A 435 38.11 -15.61 -0.08
C GLY A 435 36.60 -15.69 -0.27
N LEU A 436 35.87 -16.17 0.75
CA LEU A 436 34.41 -16.24 0.74
C LEU A 436 33.76 -14.84 0.77
N ILE A 437 34.31 -13.92 1.55
CA ILE A 437 33.82 -12.52 1.57
C ILE A 437 34.03 -11.87 0.20
N SER A 438 35.21 -12.05 -0.42
CA SER A 438 35.53 -11.50 -1.73
C SER A 438 34.62 -12.06 -2.84
N SER A 439 34.37 -13.38 -2.85
CA SER A 439 33.48 -13.99 -3.83
C SER A 439 32.03 -13.53 -3.67
N ALA A 440 31.51 -13.50 -2.43
CA ALA A 440 30.17 -13.00 -2.14
C ALA A 440 30.02 -11.51 -2.51
N THR A 441 31.01 -10.69 -2.17
CA THR A 441 31.04 -9.26 -2.52
C THR A 441 31.06 -9.06 -4.02
N LYS A 442 31.81 -9.88 -4.77
CA LYS A 442 31.86 -9.83 -6.23
C LYS A 442 30.52 -10.20 -6.87
N SER A 443 29.84 -11.23 -6.34
CA SER A 443 28.51 -11.64 -6.81
C SER A 443 27.48 -10.53 -6.59
N LEU A 444 27.43 -9.96 -5.38
CA LEU A 444 26.53 -8.85 -5.05
C LEU A 444 26.82 -7.61 -5.91
N ARG A 445 28.09 -7.31 -6.18
CA ARG A 445 28.46 -6.20 -7.07
C ARG A 445 27.96 -6.41 -8.50
N MET A 446 28.10 -7.61 -9.04
CA MET A 446 27.56 -7.93 -10.38
C MET A 446 26.04 -7.81 -10.43
N GLU A 447 25.34 -8.25 -9.39
CA GLU A 447 23.89 -8.08 -9.29
C GLU A 447 23.48 -6.61 -9.20
N MET A 448 24.20 -5.80 -8.42
CA MET A 448 24.00 -4.34 -8.37
C MET A 448 24.20 -3.69 -9.74
N GLU A 449 25.27 -4.02 -10.45
CA GLU A 449 25.54 -3.48 -11.80
C GLU A 449 24.42 -3.84 -12.79
N ILE A 450 23.88 -5.07 -12.72
CA ILE A 450 22.75 -5.50 -13.56
C ILE A 450 21.48 -4.72 -13.21
N LEU A 451 21.19 -4.51 -11.92
CA LEU A 451 20.02 -3.77 -11.47
C LEU A 451 20.12 -2.28 -11.81
N GLU A 452 21.28 -1.66 -11.64
CA GLU A 452 21.55 -0.28 -12.06
C GLU A 452 21.35 -0.11 -13.56
N LYS A 453 21.83 -1.04 -14.38
CA LYS A 453 21.60 -1.00 -15.83
C LYS A 453 20.12 -1.12 -16.19
N LYS A 454 19.38 -2.04 -15.55
CA LYS A 454 17.92 -2.16 -15.75
C LYS A 454 17.18 -0.90 -15.34
N LEU A 455 17.62 -0.23 -14.27
CA LEU A 455 17.04 1.02 -13.82
C LEU A 455 17.29 2.15 -14.83
N GLN A 456 18.51 2.28 -15.34
CA GLN A 456 18.84 3.25 -16.38
C GLN A 456 18.03 3.01 -17.67
N ASP A 457 17.91 1.76 -18.12
CA ASP A 457 17.10 1.41 -19.29
C ASP A 457 15.61 1.75 -19.10
N ALA A 458 15.08 1.51 -17.89
CA ALA A 458 13.71 1.88 -17.56
C ALA A 458 13.51 3.41 -17.54
N GLN A 459 14.46 4.15 -16.97
CA GLN A 459 14.43 5.62 -16.96
C GLN A 459 14.49 6.20 -18.38
N MET A 460 15.34 5.68 -19.25
CA MET A 460 15.38 6.12 -20.66
C MET A 460 14.04 5.86 -21.36
N LYS A 461 13.42 4.69 -21.19
CA LYS A 461 12.12 4.37 -21.78
C LYS A 461 10.99 5.28 -21.27
N VAL A 462 11.04 5.69 -20.00
CA VAL A 462 10.08 6.64 -19.44
C VAL A 462 10.28 8.02 -20.06
N ALA A 463 11.54 8.49 -20.15
CA ALA A 463 11.87 9.77 -20.77
C ALA A 463 11.46 9.84 -22.25
N GLU A 464 11.68 8.77 -23.02
CA GLU A 464 11.20 8.66 -24.41
C GLU A 464 9.68 8.78 -24.50
N LYS A 465 8.96 8.01 -23.67
CA LYS A 465 7.48 8.06 -23.64
C LYS A 465 6.95 9.43 -23.25
N ASP A 466 7.57 10.09 -22.28
CA ASP A 466 7.16 11.43 -21.87
C ASP A 466 7.48 12.47 -22.95
N GLY A 467 8.60 12.31 -23.67
CA GLY A 467 8.90 13.11 -24.86
C GLY A 467 7.86 12.95 -25.98
N ASP A 468 7.36 11.74 -26.22
CA ASP A 468 6.32 11.49 -27.22
C ASP A 468 4.95 12.05 -26.79
N LYS A 469 4.58 11.91 -25.51
CA LYS A 469 3.38 12.56 -24.97
C LYS A 469 3.45 14.08 -25.08
N GLU A 470 4.60 14.69 -24.83
CA GLU A 470 4.76 16.14 -24.95
C GLU A 470 4.57 16.61 -26.40
N LYS A 471 5.10 15.86 -27.38
CA LYS A 471 4.84 16.14 -28.81
C LYS A 471 3.36 16.04 -29.15
N GLU A 472 2.65 15.06 -28.61
CA GLU A 472 1.21 14.88 -28.80
C GLU A 472 0.42 16.03 -28.15
N ILE A 473 0.76 16.43 -26.93
CA ILE A 473 0.17 17.60 -26.27
C ILE A 473 0.37 18.87 -27.11
N GLN A 474 1.57 19.07 -27.69
CA GLN A 474 1.84 20.21 -28.56
C GLN A 474 1.09 20.16 -29.90
N SER A 475 0.81 18.97 -30.44
CA SER A 475 -0.02 18.83 -31.65
C SER A 475 -1.48 19.16 -31.35
N LEU A 476 -2.02 18.67 -30.23
CA LEU A 476 -3.38 18.95 -29.77
C LEU A 476 -3.58 20.43 -29.45
N LYS A 477 -2.61 21.06 -28.77
CA LYS A 477 -2.65 22.51 -28.51
C LYS A 477 -2.74 23.32 -29.81
N ARG A 478 -1.97 22.96 -30.84
CA ARG A 478 -2.04 23.62 -32.16
C ARG A 478 -3.41 23.44 -32.82
N LEU A 479 -3.97 22.23 -32.76
CA LEU A 479 -5.30 21.96 -33.31
C LEU A 479 -6.39 22.75 -32.58
N ILE A 480 -6.31 22.85 -31.26
CA ILE A 480 -7.25 23.64 -30.45
C ILE A 480 -7.18 25.12 -30.87
N SER A 481 -5.98 25.70 -30.97
CA SER A 481 -5.83 27.09 -31.41
C SER A 481 -6.37 27.35 -32.82
N GLU A 482 -6.21 26.41 -33.75
CA GLU A 482 -6.77 26.50 -35.10
C GLU A 482 -8.32 26.49 -35.06
N LEU A 483 -8.91 25.56 -34.29
CA LEU A 483 -10.37 25.47 -34.13
C LEU A 483 -10.95 26.71 -33.44
N GLU A 484 -10.27 27.23 -32.41
CA GLU A 484 -10.64 28.48 -31.75
C GLU A 484 -10.62 29.66 -32.73
N PHE A 485 -9.57 29.76 -33.55
CA PHE A 485 -9.44 30.79 -34.57
C PHE A 485 -10.58 30.72 -35.59
N GLN A 486 -10.86 29.53 -36.14
CA GLN A 486 -11.98 29.30 -37.06
C GLN A 486 -13.32 29.69 -36.44
N LEU A 487 -13.56 29.31 -35.18
CA LEU A 487 -14.78 29.67 -34.47
C LEU A 487 -14.93 31.19 -34.31
N THR A 488 -13.86 31.92 -33.99
CA THR A 488 -13.90 33.39 -33.93
C THR A 488 -14.19 34.01 -35.30
N MET A 489 -13.60 33.49 -36.37
CA MET A 489 -13.86 33.98 -37.72
C MET A 489 -15.32 33.76 -38.11
N GLU A 490 -15.89 32.58 -37.88
CA GLU A 490 -17.30 32.31 -38.14
C GLU A 490 -18.23 33.19 -37.32
N LYS A 491 -17.95 33.40 -36.03
CA LYS A 491 -18.72 34.32 -35.18
C LYS A 491 -18.74 35.73 -35.76
N SER A 492 -17.59 36.26 -36.16
CA SER A 492 -17.50 37.60 -36.75
C SER A 492 -18.23 37.71 -38.10
N ASN A 493 -18.15 36.66 -38.93
CA ASN A 493 -18.85 36.61 -40.21
C ASN A 493 -20.38 36.59 -40.01
N ASN A 494 -20.85 35.76 -39.07
CA ASN A 494 -22.26 35.67 -38.71
C ASN A 494 -22.79 36.98 -38.11
N GLU A 495 -22.03 37.66 -37.25
CA GLU A 495 -22.40 38.99 -36.75
C GLU A 495 -22.53 40.01 -37.90
N SER A 496 -21.58 40.01 -38.84
CA SER A 496 -21.67 40.91 -40.01
C SER A 496 -22.89 40.59 -40.89
N PHE A 497 -23.25 39.31 -41.03
CA PHE A 497 -24.41 38.87 -41.79
C PHE A 497 -25.72 39.28 -41.11
N LEU A 498 -25.81 39.10 -39.79
CA LEU A 498 -26.95 39.53 -38.98
C LEU A 498 -27.13 41.06 -39.00
N ASP A 499 -26.05 41.83 -39.01
CA ASP A 499 -26.11 43.29 -39.12
C ASP A 499 -26.63 43.74 -40.49
N LYS A 500 -26.22 43.07 -41.58
CA LYS A 500 -26.78 43.30 -42.93
C LYS A 500 -28.27 43.00 -42.99
N LEU A 501 -28.71 41.85 -42.46
CA LEU A 501 -30.13 41.50 -42.41
C LEU A 501 -30.95 42.50 -41.59
N ARG A 502 -30.44 42.98 -40.45
CA ARG A 502 -31.11 44.03 -39.66
C ARG A 502 -31.29 45.32 -40.46
N LYS A 503 -30.26 45.76 -41.19
CA LYS A 503 -30.33 46.95 -42.05
C LYS A 503 -31.37 46.78 -43.15
N GLU A 504 -31.44 45.61 -43.76
CA GLU A 504 -32.40 45.31 -44.82
C GLU A 504 -33.85 45.26 -44.31
N ILE A 505 -34.08 44.61 -43.15
CA ILE A 505 -35.39 44.61 -42.48
C ILE A 505 -35.84 46.04 -42.16
N LYS A 506 -34.93 46.87 -41.61
CA LYS A 506 -35.24 48.26 -41.31
C LYS A 506 -35.61 49.05 -42.55
N HIS A 507 -34.83 48.91 -43.62
CA HIS A 507 -35.11 49.56 -44.91
C HIS A 507 -36.48 49.17 -45.46
N LYS A 508 -36.81 47.87 -45.45
CA LYS A 508 -38.12 47.37 -45.91
C LYS A 508 -39.27 47.86 -45.04
N SER A 509 -39.07 47.96 -43.74
CA SER A 509 -40.06 48.53 -42.81
C SER A 509 -40.34 50.01 -43.12
N ASP A 510 -39.29 50.82 -43.33
CA ASP A 510 -39.43 52.24 -43.66
C ASP A 510 -40.13 52.42 -45.03
N GLU A 511 -39.83 51.55 -46.00
CA GLU A 511 -40.47 51.53 -47.32
C GLU A 511 -41.96 51.18 -47.22
N LEU A 512 -42.31 50.20 -46.39
CA LEU A 512 -43.70 49.79 -46.13
C LEU A 512 -44.50 50.91 -45.44
N GLU A 513 -43.88 51.63 -44.51
CA GLU A 513 -44.51 52.76 -43.82
C GLU A 513 -44.83 53.90 -44.79
N LYS A 514 -43.90 54.23 -45.70
CA LYS A 514 -44.15 55.21 -46.78
C LYS A 514 -45.31 54.79 -47.68
N LEU A 515 -45.32 53.56 -48.17
CA LEU A 515 -46.41 53.05 -49.01
C LEU A 515 -47.76 53.08 -48.27
N THR A 516 -47.74 52.82 -46.97
CA THR A 516 -48.95 52.90 -46.13
C THR A 516 -49.46 54.34 -46.02
N GLN A 517 -48.56 55.32 -45.87
CA GLN A 517 -48.91 56.76 -45.87
C GLN A 517 -49.44 57.23 -47.23
N GLU A 518 -48.83 56.80 -48.33
CA GLU A 518 -49.31 57.11 -49.69
C GLU A 518 -50.71 56.53 -49.93
N LYS A 519 -50.94 55.28 -49.49
CA LYS A 519 -52.24 54.64 -49.57
C LYS A 519 -53.31 55.42 -48.79
N THR A 520 -53.02 55.87 -47.57
CA THR A 520 -53.98 56.67 -46.79
C THR A 520 -54.25 58.03 -47.43
N GLN A 521 -53.25 58.67 -48.03
CA GLN A 521 -53.45 59.91 -48.81
C GLN A 521 -54.35 59.70 -50.02
N LEU A 522 -54.14 58.63 -50.79
CA LEU A 522 -54.97 58.29 -51.94
C LEU A 522 -56.42 57.96 -51.54
N ILE A 523 -56.61 57.23 -50.44
CA ILE A 523 -57.96 56.96 -49.89
C ILE A 523 -58.66 58.27 -49.53
N HIS A 524 -57.96 59.20 -48.88
CA HIS A 524 -58.52 60.51 -48.54
C HIS A 524 -58.90 61.30 -49.79
N SER A 525 -58.02 61.37 -50.79
CA SER A 525 -58.31 62.04 -52.07
C SER A 525 -59.48 61.39 -52.81
N LEU A 526 -59.56 60.06 -52.84
CA LEU A 526 -60.68 59.35 -53.44
C LEU A 526 -62.00 59.66 -52.72
N SER A 527 -62.00 59.72 -51.38
CA SER A 527 -63.20 60.08 -50.61
C SER A 527 -63.66 61.50 -50.91
N GLN A 528 -62.74 62.45 -51.05
CA GLN A 528 -63.04 63.83 -51.43
C GLN A 528 -63.65 63.90 -52.84
N VAL A 529 -63.06 63.21 -53.81
CA VAL A 529 -63.60 63.16 -55.19
C VAL A 529 -64.97 62.49 -55.23
N GLN A 530 -65.21 61.45 -54.42
CA GLN A 530 -66.53 60.83 -54.30
C GLN A 530 -67.57 61.80 -53.72
N GLU A 531 -67.19 62.59 -52.72
CA GLU A 531 -68.05 63.61 -52.11
C GLU A 531 -68.39 64.72 -53.12
N GLU A 532 -67.40 65.24 -53.84
CA GLU A 532 -67.60 66.21 -54.93
C GLU A 532 -68.50 65.65 -56.05
N ASN A 533 -68.29 64.40 -56.45
CA ASN A 533 -69.13 63.76 -57.47
C ASN A 533 -70.58 63.57 -56.96
N SER A 534 -70.78 63.25 -55.68
CA SER A 534 -72.11 63.17 -55.08
C SER A 534 -72.83 64.52 -55.08
N LEU A 535 -72.12 65.62 -54.77
CA LEU A 535 -72.63 66.98 -54.81
C LEU A 535 -73.02 67.40 -56.24
N LEU A 536 -72.18 67.06 -57.22
CA LEU A 536 -72.46 67.33 -58.63
C LEU A 536 -73.66 66.52 -59.13
N GLN A 537 -73.76 65.23 -58.77
CA GLN A 537 -74.93 64.41 -59.09
C GLN A 537 -76.22 64.99 -58.48
N ASP A 538 -76.18 65.45 -57.23
CA ASP A 538 -77.32 66.11 -56.60
C ASP A 538 -77.67 67.45 -57.26
N THR A 539 -76.67 68.20 -57.71
CA THR A 539 -76.86 69.46 -58.44
C THR A 539 -77.53 69.20 -59.79
N VAL A 540 -77.01 68.25 -60.57
CA VAL A 540 -77.59 67.85 -61.86
C VAL A 540 -79.01 67.30 -61.69
N ARG A 541 -79.26 66.54 -60.62
CA ARG A 541 -80.61 66.04 -60.30
C ARG A 541 -81.57 67.19 -60.04
N ARG A 542 -81.20 68.18 -59.22
CA ARG A 542 -82.02 69.37 -58.96
C ARG A 542 -82.28 70.18 -60.23
N GLU A 543 -81.27 70.42 -61.06
CA GLU A 543 -81.47 71.13 -62.34
C GLU A 543 -82.40 70.36 -63.30
N CYS A 544 -82.33 69.03 -63.32
CA CYS A 544 -83.26 68.19 -64.09
C CYS A 544 -84.69 68.28 -63.54
N GLU A 545 -84.87 68.25 -62.22
CA GLU A 545 -86.16 68.43 -61.53
C GLU A 545 -86.74 69.82 -61.87
N GLU A 546 -85.96 70.89 -61.74
CA GLU A 546 -86.35 72.26 -62.08
C GLU A 546 -86.69 72.41 -63.57
N ARG A 547 -85.90 71.83 -64.48
CA ARG A 547 -86.21 71.83 -65.93
C ARG A 547 -87.47 71.06 -66.25
N PHE A 548 -87.72 69.93 -65.57
CA PHE A 548 -88.94 69.17 -65.73
C PHE A 548 -90.15 69.98 -65.26
N GLU A 549 -90.07 70.65 -64.11
CA GLU A 549 -91.11 71.55 -63.61
C GLU A 549 -91.35 72.74 -64.55
N LEU A 550 -90.30 73.38 -65.07
CA LEU A 550 -90.39 74.45 -66.06
C LEU A 550 -91.01 73.97 -67.38
N THR A 551 -90.66 72.77 -67.84
CA THR A 551 -91.24 72.16 -69.04
C THR A 551 -92.71 71.82 -68.83
N ALA A 552 -93.07 71.32 -67.64
CA ALA A 552 -94.46 71.07 -67.26
C ALA A 552 -95.27 72.38 -67.12
N ALA A 553 -94.66 73.45 -66.61
CA ALA A 553 -95.26 74.78 -66.56
C ALA A 553 -95.47 75.37 -67.96
N LEU A 554 -94.50 75.23 -68.87
CA LEU A 554 -94.62 75.61 -70.28
C LEU A 554 -95.65 74.77 -71.04
N GLY A 555 -95.78 73.48 -70.71
CA GLY A 555 -96.83 72.60 -71.22
C GLY A 555 -98.22 73.10 -70.82
N ARG A 556 -98.41 73.39 -69.53
CA ARG A 556 -99.66 73.98 -69.01
C ARG A 556 -99.96 75.36 -69.61
N ALA A 557 -98.94 76.19 -69.83
CA ALA A 557 -99.08 77.48 -70.50
C ALA A 557 -99.44 77.34 -71.99
N ARG A 558 -98.98 76.29 -72.68
CA ARG A 558 -99.40 75.97 -74.06
C ARG A 558 -100.82 75.43 -74.14
N GLU A 559 -101.27 74.66 -73.15
CA GLU A 559 -102.65 74.19 -73.06
C GLU A 559 -103.62 75.36 -72.79
N GLN A 560 -103.24 76.35 -72.00
CA GLN A 560 -104.02 77.57 -71.75
C GLN A 560 -104.10 78.56 -72.94
N VAL A 561 -103.29 78.38 -73.99
CA VAL A 561 -103.33 79.20 -75.23
C VAL A 561 -104.12 78.50 -76.35
N ARG A 562 -104.61 77.27 -76.11
CA ARG A 562 -105.46 76.50 -77.04
C ARG A 562 -106.94 76.52 -76.70
N GLU A 563 -107.34 77.23 -75.64
CA GLU A 563 -108.69 77.77 -75.41
C GLU A 563 -108.73 79.23 -75.89
#